data_AF-A0AAV6D1C2-F1
#
_entry.id   AF-A0AAV6D1C2-F1
#
_cell.length_a   1.000
_cell.length_b   1.000
_cell.length_c   1.000
_cell.angle_alpha   90.00
_cell.angle_beta   90.00
_cell.angle_gamma   90.00
#
_symmetry.space_group_name_H-M   'P 1'
#
loop_
_entity.id
_entity.type
_entity.pdbx_description
1 polymer ?
#
loop_
_entity_poly.entity_id
_entity_poly.type
_entity_poly.pdbx_seq_one_letter_code
_entity_poly.pdbx_strand_id
1 'polypeptide(L)'
;MPDQAKITSVEAIESFRAALILYLSQARPALEEISGEIVRAKVWLQNDQRRLWESEMRRRLKKLEEAQQELFSARISNFQETTSLQQMAVQRSQRSVREAEEKLARLKKWDRELENHSEPLVKSAEQFQTFLTIEMPKAIAYLAQVMKTLEAYSGVTQKG
;
A
#
# COMPACT_ATOMS: atom_id res chain seq x y z
N MET A 1 -18.55 -54.61 -24.15
CA MET A 1 -18.85 -53.26 -24.63
C MET A 1 -18.52 -52.30 -23.50
N PRO A 2 -17.44 -51.51 -23.55
CA PRO A 2 -17.22 -50.51 -22.50
C PRO A 2 -18.25 -49.39 -22.71
N ASP A 3 -18.94 -49.03 -21.63
CA ASP A 3 -19.99 -48.01 -21.62
C ASP A 3 -19.52 -46.70 -22.26
N GLN A 4 -20.26 -46.21 -23.26
CA GLN A 4 -20.07 -44.88 -23.84
C GLN A 4 -20.35 -43.83 -22.77
N ALA A 5 -19.32 -43.09 -22.34
CA ALA A 5 -19.49 -41.93 -21.48
C ALA A 5 -20.36 -40.87 -22.20
N LYS A 6 -21.48 -40.46 -21.60
CA LYS A 6 -22.31 -39.35 -22.11
C LYS A 6 -21.59 -38.01 -21.90
N ILE A 7 -20.68 -37.67 -22.80
CA ILE A 7 -20.01 -36.38 -22.84
C ILE A 7 -21.06 -35.32 -23.22
N THR A 8 -21.58 -34.59 -22.24
CA THR A 8 -22.70 -33.65 -22.43
C THR A 8 -22.28 -32.17 -22.40
N SER A 9 -21.04 -31.83 -22.03
CA SER A 9 -20.68 -30.41 -21.84
C SER A 9 -19.20 -30.06 -22.08
N VAL A 10 -18.62 -30.44 -23.23
CA VAL A 10 -17.28 -29.95 -23.64
C VAL A 10 -17.27 -28.42 -23.72
N GLU A 11 -18.34 -27.84 -24.27
CA GLU A 11 -18.55 -26.39 -24.38
C GLU A 11 -18.57 -25.68 -23.02
N ALA A 12 -19.08 -26.33 -21.97
CA ALA A 12 -19.05 -25.76 -20.61
C ALA A 12 -17.62 -25.69 -20.04
N ILE A 13 -16.78 -26.69 -20.34
CA ILE A 13 -15.37 -26.70 -19.93
C ILE A 13 -14.59 -25.60 -20.68
N GLU A 14 -14.85 -25.44 -21.98
CA GLU A 14 -14.26 -24.37 -22.79
C GLU A 14 -14.66 -22.98 -22.28
N SER A 15 -15.97 -22.78 -22.05
CA SER A 15 -16.52 -21.53 -21.52
C SER A 15 -15.95 -21.19 -20.15
N PHE A 16 -15.84 -22.17 -19.26
CA PHE A 16 -15.22 -21.98 -17.95
C PHE A 16 -13.74 -21.62 -18.06
N ARG A 17 -12.98 -22.31 -18.92
CA ARG A 17 -11.57 -21.99 -19.17
C ARG A 17 -11.40 -20.56 -19.70
N ALA A 18 -12.25 -20.13 -20.64
CA ALA A 18 -12.22 -18.77 -21.17
C ALA A 18 -12.55 -17.73 -20.09
N ALA A 19 -13.58 -17.97 -19.28
CA ALA A 19 -13.94 -17.12 -18.15
C ALA A 19 -12.81 -17.04 -17.12
N LEU A 20 -12.12 -18.15 -16.84
CA LEU A 20 -10.98 -18.17 -15.92
C LEU A 20 -9.79 -17.37 -16.46
N ILE A 21 -9.48 -17.47 -17.75
CA ILE A 21 -8.43 -16.65 -18.38
C ILE A 21 -8.76 -15.16 -18.26
N LEU A 22 -10.01 -14.77 -18.56
CA LEU A 22 -10.47 -13.39 -18.43
C LEU A 22 -10.44 -12.90 -16.98
N TYR A 23 -10.83 -13.76 -16.04
CA TYR A 23 -10.74 -13.44 -14.61
C TYR A 23 -9.29 -13.17 -14.21
N LEU A 24 -8.33 -14.01 -14.61
CA LEU A 24 -6.92 -13.81 -14.26
C LEU A 24 -6.33 -12.54 -14.87
N SER A 25 -6.73 -12.16 -16.08
CA SER A 25 -6.24 -10.93 -16.72
C SER A 25 -6.72 -9.67 -16.02
N GLN A 26 -7.82 -9.73 -15.27
CA GLN A 26 -8.36 -8.60 -14.48
C GLN A 26 -7.94 -8.65 -13.01
N ALA A 27 -7.97 -9.84 -12.40
CA ALA A 27 -7.73 -10.02 -10.97
C ALA A 27 -6.27 -9.75 -10.59
N ARG A 28 -5.30 -10.21 -11.39
CA ARG A 28 -3.87 -10.01 -11.08
C ARG A 28 -3.48 -8.53 -11.06
N PRO A 29 -3.78 -7.72 -12.10
CA PRO A 29 -3.43 -6.29 -12.07
C PRO A 29 -4.13 -5.54 -10.93
N ALA A 30 -5.40 -5.87 -10.64
CA ALA A 30 -6.12 -5.23 -9.54
C ALA A 30 -5.47 -5.52 -8.17
N LEU A 31 -5.02 -6.76 -7.93
CA LEU A 31 -4.29 -7.12 -6.71
C LEU A 31 -2.91 -6.45 -6.61
N GLU A 32 -2.20 -6.36 -7.72
CA GLU A 32 -0.91 -5.67 -7.79
C GLU A 32 -1.06 -4.17 -7.51
N GLU A 33 -2.10 -3.54 -8.05
CA GLU A 33 -2.39 -2.12 -7.84
C GLU A 33 -2.66 -1.82 -6.36
N ILE A 34 -3.58 -2.57 -5.74
CA ILE A 34 -3.93 -2.41 -4.32
C ILE A 34 -2.71 -2.64 -3.42
N SER A 35 -1.93 -3.69 -3.68
CA SER A 35 -0.71 -3.98 -2.92
C SER A 35 0.31 -2.85 -3.08
N GLY A 36 0.44 -2.30 -4.28
CA GLY A 36 1.30 -1.17 -4.58
C GLY A 36 0.89 0.12 -3.87
N GLU A 37 -0.41 0.38 -3.68
CA GLU A 37 -0.88 1.55 -2.92
C GLU A 37 -0.45 1.51 -1.46
N ILE A 38 -0.54 0.35 -0.81
CA ILE A 38 -0.12 0.18 0.60
C ILE A 38 1.38 0.45 0.71
N VAL A 39 2.19 -0.10 -0.20
CA VAL A 39 3.64 0.13 -0.22
C VAL A 39 3.95 1.61 -0.42
N ARG A 40 3.29 2.28 -1.36
CA ARG A 40 3.46 3.73 -1.59
C ARG A 40 3.08 4.54 -0.36
N ALA A 41 1.96 4.22 0.30
CA ALA A 41 1.52 4.90 1.51
C ALA A 41 2.54 4.74 2.65
N LYS A 42 3.09 3.53 2.83
CA LYS A 42 4.13 3.25 3.83
C LYS A 42 5.40 4.04 3.55
N VAL A 43 5.88 4.03 2.30
CA VAL A 43 7.06 4.82 1.89
C VAL A 43 6.84 6.32 2.13
N TRP A 44 5.69 6.85 1.72
CA TRP A 44 5.35 8.26 1.91
C TRP A 44 5.35 8.66 3.40
N LEU A 45 4.80 7.79 4.27
CA LEU A 45 4.73 8.07 5.70
C LEU A 45 6.12 7.98 6.37
N GLN A 46 6.85 6.89 6.09
CA GLN A 46 8.12 6.56 6.74
C GLN A 46 9.29 7.41 6.25
N ASN A 47 9.29 7.78 4.98
CA ASN A 47 10.39 8.50 4.35
C ASN A 47 10.02 9.96 4.11
N ASP A 48 9.01 10.22 3.26
CA ASP A 48 8.73 11.58 2.79
C ASP A 48 8.24 12.49 3.92
N GLN A 49 7.18 12.08 4.62
CA GLN A 49 6.60 12.87 5.72
C GLN A 49 7.56 12.98 6.89
N ARG A 50 8.20 11.86 7.28
CA ARG A 50 9.18 11.87 8.36
C ARG A 50 10.32 12.85 8.07
N ARG A 51 10.94 12.75 6.90
CA ARG A 51 12.04 13.66 6.48
C ARG A 51 11.58 15.11 6.47
N LEU A 52 10.39 15.38 5.93
CA LEU A 52 9.80 16.72 5.91
C LEU A 52 9.68 17.27 7.33
N TRP A 53 9.04 16.55 8.24
CA TRP A 53 8.80 17.04 9.60
C TRP A 53 10.06 17.10 10.47
N GLU A 54 11.04 16.21 10.25
CA GLU A 54 12.37 16.31 10.89
C GLU A 54 13.15 17.55 10.40
N SER A 55 13.01 17.93 9.12
CA SER A 55 13.60 19.16 8.59
C SER A 55 12.91 20.42 9.12
N GLU A 56 11.58 20.39 9.21
CA GLU A 56 10.75 21.45 9.79
C GLU A 56 11.06 21.65 11.27
N MET A 57 11.23 20.56 12.02
CA MET A 57 11.59 20.60 13.43
C MET A 57 12.92 21.32 13.63
N ARG A 58 13.97 20.95 12.87
CA ARG A 58 15.28 21.62 12.91
C ARG A 58 15.16 23.12 12.60
N ARG A 59 14.39 23.48 11.57
CA ARG A 59 14.17 24.88 11.18
C ARG A 59 13.45 25.68 12.28
N ARG A 60 12.42 25.09 12.90
CA ARG A 60 11.63 25.74 13.95
C ARG A 60 12.42 25.88 15.25
N LEU A 61 13.25 24.88 15.59
CA LEU A 61 14.18 24.97 16.72
C LEU A 61 15.18 26.11 16.56
N LYS A 62 15.79 26.25 15.37
CA LYS A 62 16.70 27.37 15.08
C LYS A 62 16.00 28.73 15.27
N LYS A 63 14.76 28.88 14.78
CA LYS A 63 13.97 30.11 14.99
C LYS A 63 13.62 30.37 16.46
N LEU A 64 13.46 29.33 17.27
CA LEU A 64 13.24 29.48 18.70
C LEU A 64 14.52 29.98 19.38
N GLU A 65 15.67 29.42 19.03
CA GLU A 65 16.97 29.86 19.53
C GLU A 65 17.26 31.32 19.17
N GLU A 66 17.04 31.71 17.90
CA GLU A 66 17.17 33.10 17.43
C GLU A 66 16.27 34.05 18.25
N ALA A 67 14.99 33.73 18.43
CA ALA A 67 14.06 34.55 19.21
C ALA A 67 14.46 34.65 20.69
N GLN A 68 15.02 33.59 21.28
CA GLN A 68 15.52 33.59 22.65
C GLN A 68 16.76 34.49 22.81
N GLN A 69 17.67 34.46 21.83
CA GLN A 69 18.86 35.33 21.80
C GLN A 69 18.48 36.80 21.64
N GLU A 70 17.50 37.11 20.78
CA GLU A 70 16.97 38.48 20.62
C GLU A 70 16.32 39.00 21.91
N LEU A 71 15.52 38.17 22.58
CA LEU A 71 14.91 38.52 23.87
C LEU A 71 15.98 38.76 24.94
N PHE A 72 17.00 37.92 25.00
CA PHE A 72 18.11 38.08 25.94
C PHE A 72 18.86 39.40 25.70
N SER A 73 19.16 39.70 24.43
CA SER A 73 19.85 40.94 24.04
C SER A 73 19.02 42.18 24.37
N ALA A 74 17.71 42.15 24.11
CA ALA A 74 16.78 43.24 24.44
C ALA A 74 16.66 43.49 25.96
N ARG A 75 16.74 42.42 26.77
CA ARG A 75 16.73 42.53 28.24
C ARG A 75 18.00 43.22 28.78
N ILE A 76 19.16 42.97 28.17
CA ILE A 76 20.42 43.60 28.58
C ILE A 76 20.44 45.09 28.20
N SER A 77 19.87 45.47 27.06
CA SER A 77 19.88 46.85 26.58
C SER A 77 18.87 47.80 27.26
N ASN A 78 18.17 47.38 28.32
CA ASN A 78 17.16 48.15 29.07
C ASN A 78 16.01 48.75 28.23
N PHE A 79 15.76 48.17 27.05
CA PHE A 79 14.78 48.64 26.09
C PHE A 79 13.41 48.00 26.39
N GLN A 80 12.67 48.61 27.35
CA GLN A 80 11.48 47.99 27.97
C GLN A 80 10.33 47.69 27.00
N GLU A 81 9.97 48.60 26.08
CA GLU A 81 8.84 48.38 25.16
C GLU A 81 9.09 47.23 24.18
N THR A 82 10.30 47.14 23.63
CA THR A 82 10.77 46.03 22.80
C THR A 82 10.79 44.70 23.54
N THR A 83 10.89 44.66 24.87
CA THR A 83 10.92 43.37 25.58
C THR A 83 9.60 42.59 25.42
N SER A 84 8.45 43.26 25.26
CA SER A 84 7.14 42.63 25.08
C SER A 84 6.99 41.89 23.74
N LEU A 85 7.40 42.54 22.64
CA LEU A 85 7.37 41.97 21.28
C LEU A 85 8.26 40.72 21.19
N GLN A 86 9.46 40.78 21.75
CA GLN A 86 10.42 39.67 21.76
C GLN A 86 9.90 38.49 22.59
N GLN A 87 9.21 38.74 23.71
CA GLN A 87 8.55 37.68 24.47
C GLN A 87 7.44 36.99 23.66
N MET A 88 6.62 37.76 22.94
CA MET A 88 5.60 37.19 22.05
C MET A 88 6.22 36.37 20.92
N ALA A 89 7.35 36.82 20.37
CA ALA A 89 8.10 36.09 19.34
C ALA A 89 8.59 34.72 19.86
N VAL A 90 9.19 34.67 21.05
CA VAL A 90 9.60 33.41 21.70
C VAL A 90 8.40 32.48 21.91
N GLN A 91 7.30 32.99 22.46
CA GLN A 91 6.08 32.18 22.67
C GLN A 91 5.53 31.62 21.35
N ARG A 92 5.55 32.41 20.26
CA ARG A 92 5.13 31.98 18.94
C ARG A 92 6.05 30.88 18.38
N SER A 93 7.37 31.06 18.47
CA SER A 93 8.35 30.06 18.03
C SER A 93 8.21 28.77 18.84
N GLN A 94 7.95 28.85 20.15
CA GLN A 94 7.76 27.68 20.99
C GLN A 94 6.46 26.93 20.72
N ARG A 95 5.37 27.63 20.38
CA ARG A 95 4.15 26.99 19.84
C ARG A 95 4.43 26.28 18.52
N SER A 96 5.21 26.89 17.63
CA SER A 96 5.60 26.29 16.36
C SER A 96 6.42 25.00 16.54
N VAL A 97 7.37 24.97 17.47
CA VAL A 97 8.14 23.76 17.81
C VAL A 97 7.20 22.66 18.33
N ARG A 98 6.33 22.98 19.29
CA ARG A 98 5.36 22.01 19.83
C ARG A 98 4.46 21.39 18.76
N GLU A 99 3.99 22.20 17.81
CA GLU A 99 3.21 21.68 16.68
C GLU A 99 4.01 20.65 15.86
N ALA A 100 5.29 20.92 15.58
CA ALA A 100 6.13 19.97 14.84
C ALA A 100 6.39 18.68 15.63
N GLU A 101 6.60 18.77 16.95
CA GLU A 101 6.71 17.61 17.83
C GLU A 101 5.44 16.75 17.81
N GLU A 102 4.27 17.38 17.92
CA GLU A 102 3.00 16.68 17.82
C GLU A 102 2.82 15.98 16.48
N LYS A 103 3.24 16.61 15.38
CA LYS A 103 3.16 16.03 14.03
C LYS A 103 4.07 14.81 13.92
N LEU A 104 5.31 14.90 14.40
CA LEU A 104 6.23 13.75 14.46
C LEU A 104 5.68 12.60 15.32
N ALA A 105 5.09 12.92 16.47
CA ALA A 105 4.44 11.92 17.32
C ALA A 105 3.24 11.24 16.62
N ARG A 106 2.42 12.01 15.90
CA ARG A 106 1.32 11.48 15.09
C ARG A 106 1.82 10.59 13.95
N LEU A 107 2.89 10.99 13.25
CA LEU A 107 3.49 10.14 12.20
C LEU A 107 3.94 8.79 12.76
N LYS A 108 4.60 8.77 13.91
CA LYS A 108 5.00 7.52 14.58
C LYS A 108 3.80 6.65 14.96
N LYS A 109 2.71 7.28 15.41
CA LYS A 109 1.46 6.58 15.72
C LYS A 109 0.85 5.97 14.46
N TRP A 110 0.72 6.76 13.40
CA TRP A 110 0.17 6.31 12.12
C TRP A 110 1.02 5.22 11.48
N ASP A 111 2.34 5.25 11.64
CA ASP A 111 3.24 4.21 11.14
C ASP A 111 2.91 2.85 11.75
N ARG A 112 2.78 2.81 13.08
CA ARG A 112 2.37 1.61 13.81
C ARG A 112 0.95 1.17 13.46
N GLU A 113 0.01 2.11 13.37
CA GLU A 113 -1.38 1.80 13.04
C GLU A 113 -1.49 1.24 11.61
N LEU A 114 -0.82 1.84 10.63
CA LEU A 114 -0.80 1.37 9.26
C LEU A 114 -0.23 -0.05 9.18
N GLU A 115 0.90 -0.32 9.83
CA GLU A 115 1.50 -1.65 9.84
C GLU A 115 0.53 -2.69 10.42
N ASN A 116 -0.01 -2.43 11.62
CA ASN A 116 -0.90 -3.36 12.32
C ASN A 116 -2.17 -3.71 11.51
N HIS A 117 -2.75 -2.74 10.79
CA HIS A 117 -3.97 -2.98 10.01
C HIS A 117 -3.68 -3.57 8.63
N SER A 118 -2.55 -3.19 8.02
CA SER A 118 -2.18 -3.61 6.68
C SER A 118 -1.54 -4.99 6.63
N GLU A 119 -0.74 -5.38 7.62
CA GLU A 119 0.07 -6.60 7.59
C GLU A 119 -0.76 -7.89 7.33
N PRO A 120 -1.91 -8.13 8.02
CA PRO A 120 -2.72 -9.31 7.72
C PRO A 120 -3.30 -9.29 6.30
N LEU A 121 -3.73 -8.11 5.84
CA LEU A 121 -4.36 -7.94 4.53
C LEU A 121 -3.36 -8.09 3.39
N VAL A 122 -2.17 -7.50 3.54
CA VAL A 122 -1.05 -7.64 2.59
C VAL A 122 -0.66 -9.10 2.48
N LYS A 123 -0.50 -9.81 3.60
CA LYS A 123 -0.18 -11.24 3.57
C LYS A 123 -1.24 -12.06 2.85
N SER A 124 -2.52 -11.80 3.09
CA SER A 124 -3.61 -12.46 2.37
C SER A 124 -3.61 -12.13 0.87
N ALA A 125 -3.34 -10.87 0.51
CA ALA A 125 -3.22 -10.43 -0.88
C ALA A 125 -2.04 -11.11 -1.59
N GLU A 126 -0.87 -11.19 -0.96
CA GLU A 126 0.33 -11.87 -1.50
C GLU A 126 0.09 -13.36 -1.73
N GLN A 127 -0.55 -14.03 -0.76
CA GLN A 127 -0.93 -15.45 -0.91
C GLN A 127 -1.88 -15.65 -2.08
N PHE A 128 -2.89 -14.77 -2.19
CA PHE A 128 -3.84 -14.86 -3.28
C PHE A 128 -3.21 -14.55 -4.63
N GLN A 129 -2.36 -13.53 -4.73
CA GLN A 129 -1.59 -13.22 -5.94
C GLN A 129 -0.71 -14.41 -6.35
N THR A 130 -0.05 -15.05 -5.40
CA THR A 130 0.76 -16.25 -5.64
C THR A 130 -0.10 -17.38 -6.20
N PHE A 131 -1.25 -17.63 -5.61
CA PHE A 131 -2.20 -18.64 -6.09
C PHE A 131 -2.71 -18.33 -7.51
N LEU A 132 -3.10 -17.09 -7.78
CA LEU A 132 -3.53 -16.65 -9.11
C LEU A 132 -2.40 -16.74 -10.13
N THR A 133 -1.14 -16.56 -9.73
CA THR A 133 0.02 -16.54 -10.62
C THR A 133 0.58 -17.92 -10.91
N ILE A 134 0.55 -18.82 -9.92
CA ILE A 134 1.20 -20.14 -10.01
C ILE A 134 0.18 -21.25 -10.25
N GLU A 135 -0.87 -21.34 -9.45
CA GLU A 135 -1.78 -22.49 -9.48
C GLU A 135 -2.83 -22.35 -10.58
N MET A 136 -3.37 -21.15 -10.80
CA MET A 136 -4.42 -20.95 -11.79
C MET A 136 -3.99 -21.20 -13.25
N PRO A 137 -2.75 -20.86 -13.70
CA PRO A 137 -2.27 -21.27 -15.01
C PRO A 137 -2.18 -22.79 -15.18
N LYS A 138 -1.82 -23.52 -14.14
CA LYS A 138 -1.81 -25.00 -14.17
C LYS A 138 -3.23 -25.52 -14.36
N ALA A 139 -4.21 -24.94 -13.66
CA ALA A 139 -5.61 -25.30 -13.83
C ALA A 139 -6.10 -25.03 -15.26
N ILE A 140 -5.75 -23.89 -15.86
CA ILE A 140 -6.08 -23.58 -17.26
C ILE A 140 -5.44 -24.59 -18.23
N ALA A 141 -4.18 -24.96 -18.00
CA ALA A 141 -3.49 -25.96 -18.82
C ALA A 141 -4.12 -27.35 -18.68
N TYR A 142 -4.50 -27.72 -17.46
CA TYR A 142 -5.21 -28.96 -17.17
C TYR A 142 -6.58 -29.01 -17.90
N LEU A 143 -7.38 -27.94 -17.83
CA LEU A 143 -8.66 -27.85 -18.55
C LEU A 143 -8.46 -28.00 -20.07
N ALA A 144 -7.41 -27.39 -20.63
CA ALA A 144 -7.07 -27.55 -22.05
C ALA A 144 -6.71 -29.01 -22.39
N GLN A 145 -6.02 -29.71 -21.50
CA GLN A 145 -5.70 -31.12 -21.68
C GLN A 145 -6.95 -32.01 -21.61
N VAL A 146 -7.85 -31.75 -20.65
CA VAL A 146 -9.14 -32.44 -20.54
C VAL A 146 -9.97 -32.27 -21.81
N MET A 147 -10.05 -31.06 -22.37
CA MET A 147 -10.75 -30.82 -23.64
C MET A 147 -10.17 -31.66 -24.78
N LYS A 148 -8.84 -31.64 -24.99
CA LYS A 148 -8.18 -32.45 -26.03
C LYS A 148 -8.47 -33.94 -25.88
N THR A 149 -8.48 -34.44 -24.64
CA THR A 149 -8.80 -35.84 -24.37
C THR A 149 -10.25 -36.15 -24.72
N LEU A 150 -11.21 -35.30 -24.31
CA LEU A 150 -12.64 -35.50 -24.63
C LEU A 150 -12.92 -35.42 -26.14
N GLU A 151 -12.28 -34.49 -26.85
CA GLU A 151 -12.34 -34.38 -28.31
C GLU A 151 -11.82 -35.66 -28.98
N ALA A 152 -10.66 -36.18 -28.55
CA ALA A 152 -10.09 -37.42 -29.08
C ALA A 152 -11.01 -38.63 -28.84
N TYR A 153 -11.65 -38.73 -27.66
CA TYR A 153 -12.64 -39.78 -27.39
C TYR A 153 -13.86 -39.69 -28.30
N SER A 154 -14.41 -38.47 -28.49
CA SER A 154 -15.59 -38.26 -29.35
C SER A 154 -15.32 -38.59 -30.82
N GLY A 155 -14.13 -38.24 -31.33
CA GLY A 155 -13.70 -38.54 -32.70
C GLY A 155 -13.42 -40.02 -32.98
N VAL A 156 -13.07 -40.80 -31.95
CA VAL A 156 -12.95 -42.27 -32.06
C VAL A 156 -14.33 -42.93 -32.12
N THR A 157 -15.31 -42.45 -31.36
CA THR A 157 -16.70 -42.96 -31.40
C THR A 157 -17.47 -42.60 -32.68
N GLN A 158 -17.12 -41.54 -33.39
CA GLN A 158 -17.76 -41.19 -34.68
C GLN A 158 -17.20 -41.97 -35.89
N LYS A 159 -16.04 -42.63 -35.74
CA LYS A 159 -15.34 -43.34 -36.83
C LYS A 159 -15.52 -44.86 -36.81
N GLY A 160 -16.26 -45.42 -35.85
CA GLY A 160 -16.62 -46.84 -35.78
C GLY A 160 -18.11 -47.03 -35.99
#